data_AF-A0A3G9IZJ7-F1
#
_entry.id   AF-A0A3G9IZJ7-F1
#
_cell.length_a   1.000
_cell.length_b   1.000
_cell.length_c   1.000
_cell.angle_alpha   90.00
_cell.angle_beta   90.00
_cell.angle_gamma   90.00
#
_symmetry.space_group_name_H-M   'P 1'
#
loop_
_entity.id
_entity.type
_entity.pdbx_description
1 polymer ?
#
loop_
_entity_poly.entity_id
_entity_poly.type
_entity_poly.pdbx_seq_one_letter_code
_entity_poly.pdbx_strand_id
1 'polypeptide(L)'
;MNQDHSSAKSLLEQLPKVDLHVHLDGSVRPETVLELAKLEGIELPAYEKEALLPFMQVNDTCTSLTEYLSKFDFTTRFLQTGPALERVAYETVAQAASHN
;
A
#
# COMPACT_ATOMS: atom_id res chain seq x y z
N MET A 1 -25.86 20.62 -10.58
CA MET A 1 -25.53 20.83 -9.16
C MET A 1 -24.04 20.59 -9.00
N ASN A 2 -23.23 21.65 -9.10
CA ASN A 2 -21.78 21.54 -8.90
C ASN A 2 -21.53 21.60 -7.39
N GLN A 3 -21.30 20.45 -6.75
CA GLN A 3 -20.82 20.44 -5.39
C GLN A 3 -19.35 20.90 -5.40
N ASP A 4 -19.02 21.88 -4.58
CA ASP A 4 -17.66 22.41 -4.44
C ASP A 4 -16.83 21.43 -3.59
N HIS A 5 -16.27 20.41 -4.27
CA HIS A 5 -15.46 19.34 -3.66
C HIS A 5 -14.15 19.86 -3.03
N SER A 6 -13.74 21.10 -3.36
CA SER A 6 -12.55 21.76 -2.81
C SER A 6 -12.66 21.94 -1.30
N SER A 7 -13.85 22.33 -0.83
CA SER A 7 -14.12 22.59 0.59
C SER A 7 -14.04 21.31 1.45
N ALA A 8 -14.55 20.19 0.94
CA ALA A 8 -14.58 18.92 1.67
C ALA A 8 -13.18 18.30 1.81
N LYS A 9 -12.36 18.35 0.76
CA LYS A 9 -10.97 17.85 0.80
C LYS A 9 -10.14 18.62 1.82
N SER A 10 -10.19 19.95 1.78
CA SER A 10 -9.47 20.81 2.74
C SER A 10 -9.91 20.55 4.19
N LEU A 11 -11.19 20.22 4.42
CA LEU A 11 -11.67 19.86 5.75
C LEU A 11 -11.07 18.50 6.19
N LEU A 12 -11.09 17.49 5.32
CA LEU A 12 -10.55 16.17 5.63
C LEU A 12 -9.05 16.21 5.95
N GLU A 13 -8.28 17.05 5.25
CA GLU A 13 -6.84 17.29 5.50
C GLU A 13 -6.54 18.09 6.77
N GLN A 14 -7.54 18.61 7.49
CA GLN A 14 -7.33 19.34 8.75
C GLN A 14 -7.81 18.54 9.97
N LEU A 15 -8.54 17.45 9.75
CA LEU A 15 -9.02 16.61 10.85
C LEU A 15 -7.85 15.86 11.50
N PRO A 16 -7.74 15.85 12.84
CA PRO A 16 -6.76 15.03 13.55
C PRO A 16 -7.21 13.55 13.49
N LYS A 17 -6.92 12.91 12.37
CA LYS A 17 -7.38 11.55 12.06
C LYS A 17 -6.55 10.53 12.85
N VAL A 18 -7.21 9.44 13.24
CA VAL A 18 -6.60 8.32 13.94
C VAL A 18 -6.91 7.06 13.16
N ASP A 19 -5.87 6.28 12.85
CA ASP A 19 -6.00 4.93 12.31
C ASP A 19 -5.53 3.93 13.37
N LEU A 20 -6.48 3.14 13.89
CA LEU A 20 -6.22 2.15 14.92
C LEU A 20 -5.97 0.74 14.34
N HIS A 21 -6.24 0.54 13.04
CA HIS A 21 -6.15 -0.75 12.40
C HIS A 21 -5.52 -0.58 11.02
N VAL A 22 -4.19 -0.52 11.01
CA VAL A 22 -3.37 -0.48 9.79
C VAL A 22 -2.43 -1.67 9.74
N HIS A 23 -2.41 -2.34 8.59
CA HIS A 23 -1.50 -3.45 8.33
C HIS A 23 -0.26 -2.95 7.59
N LEU A 24 0.92 -3.18 8.16
CA LEU A 24 2.20 -2.79 7.54
C LEU A 24 2.40 -3.49 6.19
N ASP A 25 2.17 -4.79 6.16
CA ASP A 25 2.26 -5.67 4.99
C ASP A 25 1.16 -5.45 3.94
N GLY A 26 0.08 -4.76 4.31
CA GLY A 26 -0.94 -4.24 3.40
C GLY A 26 -0.67 -2.82 2.91
N SER A 27 0.35 -2.13 3.44
CA SER A 27 0.65 -0.70 3.15
C SER A 27 1.90 -0.49 2.29
N VAL A 28 2.41 -1.57 1.68
CA VAL A 28 3.62 -1.51 0.84
C VAL A 28 3.35 -0.81 -0.48
N ARG A 29 4.20 0.14 -0.85
CA ARG A 29 4.11 0.84 -2.14
C ARG A 29 4.57 -0.07 -3.29
N PRO A 30 3.92 -0.03 -4.47
CA PRO A 30 4.37 -0.80 -5.63
C PRO A 30 5.82 -0.49 -6.03
N GLU A 31 6.22 0.78 -5.96
CA GLU A 31 7.59 1.21 -6.24
C GLU A 31 8.60 0.55 -5.28
N THR A 32 8.24 0.46 -4.00
CA THR A 32 9.05 -0.22 -2.98
C THR A 32 9.17 -1.72 -3.26
N VAL A 33 8.09 -2.37 -3.74
CA VAL A 33 8.16 -3.77 -4.18
C VAL A 33 9.12 -3.94 -5.36
N LEU A 34 9.04 -3.09 -6.38
CA LEU A 34 9.95 -3.14 -7.55
C LEU A 34 11.42 -3.03 -7.11
N GLU A 35 11.71 -2.12 -6.20
CA GLU A 35 13.07 -1.90 -5.70
C GLU A 35 13.56 -3.04 -4.81
N LEU A 36 12.75 -3.51 -3.86
CA LEU A 36 13.10 -4.64 -2.98
C LEU A 36 13.27 -5.93 -3.77
N ALA A 37 12.41 -6.19 -4.75
CA ALA A 37 12.52 -7.35 -5.62
C ALA A 37 13.85 -7.37 -6.38
N LYS A 38 14.27 -6.22 -6.91
CA LYS A 38 15.57 -6.07 -7.57
C LYS A 38 16.75 -6.28 -6.62
N LEU A 39 16.67 -5.74 -5.40
CA LEU A 39 17.72 -5.84 -4.39
C LEU A 39 17.89 -7.28 -3.88
N GLU A 40 16.77 -7.98 -3.68
CA GLU A 40 16.74 -9.33 -3.09
C GLU A 40 16.76 -10.44 -4.16
N GLY A 41 16.72 -10.10 -5.45
CA GLY A 41 16.72 -11.06 -6.55
C GLY A 41 15.41 -11.87 -6.66
N ILE A 42 14.28 -11.28 -6.30
CA ILE A 42 12.96 -11.90 -6.35
C ILE A 42 12.31 -11.60 -7.71
N GLU A 43 11.91 -12.66 -8.42
CA GLU A 43 11.19 -12.52 -9.69
C GLU A 43 9.80 -11.90 -9.50
N LEU A 44 9.46 -10.98 -10.41
CA LEU A 44 8.17 -10.32 -10.44
C LEU A 44 7.34 -10.73 -11.66
N PRO A 45 6.00 -10.79 -11.51
CA PRO A 45 5.11 -11.02 -12.65
C PRO A 45 5.02 -9.81 -13.59
N ALA A 46 5.45 -8.63 -13.14
CA ALA A 46 5.51 -7.39 -13.90
C ALA A 46 6.56 -6.44 -13.31
N TYR A 47 7.12 -5.56 -14.16
CA TYR A 47 8.21 -4.64 -13.78
C TYR A 47 7.82 -3.15 -13.86
N GLU A 48 6.55 -2.87 -14.11
CA GLU A 48 5.97 -1.53 -14.11
C GLU A 48 4.92 -1.42 -13.03
N LYS A 49 4.83 -0.25 -12.38
CA LYS A 49 3.92 0.00 -11.25
C LYS A 49 2.49 -0.43 -11.56
N GLU A 50 1.94 0.06 -12.66
CA GLU A 50 0.54 -0.15 -13.03
C GLU A 50 0.24 -1.63 -13.30
N ALA A 51 1.21 -2.34 -13.88
CA ALA A 51 1.10 -3.77 -14.16
C ALA A 51 1.26 -4.64 -12.90
N LEU A 52 1.84 -4.09 -11.81
CA LEU A 52 2.00 -4.77 -10.53
C LEU A 52 0.75 -4.66 -9.64
N LEU A 53 -0.06 -3.61 -9.81
CA LEU A 53 -1.26 -3.35 -8.99
C LEU A 53 -2.22 -4.55 -8.89
N PRO A 54 -2.51 -5.32 -9.96
CA PRO A 54 -3.42 -6.47 -9.85
C PRO A 54 -2.96 -7.55 -8.87
N PHE A 55 -1.66 -7.62 -8.54
CA PHE A 55 -1.10 -8.55 -7.57
C PHE A 55 -1.14 -8.02 -6.13
N MET A 56 -1.30 -6.70 -5.96
CA MET A 56 -1.24 -6.02 -4.66
C MET A 56 -2.61 -5.50 -4.20
N GLN A 57 -3.57 -5.33 -5.11
CA GLN A 57 -4.87 -4.72 -4.84
C GLN A 57 -6.01 -5.67 -5.17
N VAL A 58 -7.08 -5.59 -4.38
CA VAL A 58 -8.36 -6.16 -4.74
C VAL A 58 -9.10 -5.22 -5.69
N ASN A 59 -9.97 -5.79 -6.52
CA ASN A 59 -10.88 -5.04 -7.37
C ASN A 59 -12.33 -5.22 -6.86
N ASP A 60 -13.27 -4.57 -7.53
CA ASP A 60 -14.70 -4.61 -7.18
C ASP A 60 -15.34 -5.99 -7.35
N THR A 61 -14.62 -6.97 -7.90
CA THR A 61 -15.10 -8.35 -8.07
C THR A 61 -14.69 -9.30 -6.94
N CYS A 62 -13.94 -8.82 -5.93
CA CYS A 62 -13.52 -9.64 -4.79
C CYS A 62 -14.72 -10.16 -3.98
N THR A 63 -14.81 -11.48 -3.80
CA THR A 63 -16.01 -12.14 -3.24
C THR A 63 -15.81 -12.72 -1.83
N SER A 64 -14.57 -12.80 -1.33
CA SER A 64 -14.29 -13.42 -0.04
C SER A 64 -13.07 -12.83 0.65
N LEU A 65 -13.00 -12.98 1.97
CA LEU A 65 -11.82 -12.64 2.76
C LEU A 65 -10.58 -13.42 2.30
N THR A 66 -10.74 -14.70 1.95
CA THR A 66 -9.62 -15.51 1.46
C THR A 66 -9.04 -14.94 0.17
N GLU A 67 -9.89 -14.51 -0.76
CA GLU A 67 -9.45 -13.84 -1.99
C GLU A 67 -8.74 -12.52 -1.68
N TYR A 68 -9.26 -11.73 -0.73
CA TYR A 68 -8.63 -10.48 -0.29
C TYR A 68 -7.22 -10.71 0.28
N LEU A 69 -7.07 -11.70 1.16
CA LEU A 69 -5.80 -12.01 1.80
C LEU A 69 -4.74 -12.54 0.83
N SER A 70 -5.12 -13.05 -0.35
CA SER A 70 -4.14 -13.45 -1.38
C SER A 70 -3.23 -12.31 -1.84
N LYS A 71 -3.65 -11.05 -1.67
CA LYS A 71 -2.80 -9.87 -1.96
C LYS A 71 -1.69 -9.70 -0.94
N PHE A 72 -1.92 -10.09 0.30
CA PHE A 72 -0.91 -10.09 1.36
C PHE A 72 0.13 -11.19 1.13
N ASP A 73 -0.26 -12.34 0.60
CA ASP A 73 0.68 -13.39 0.20
C ASP A 73 1.70 -12.88 -0.83
N PHE A 74 1.30 -11.94 -1.69
CA PHE A 74 2.22 -11.32 -2.64
C PHE A 74 3.18 -10.33 -1.98
N THR A 75 2.68 -9.39 -1.17
CA THR A 75 3.47 -8.30 -0.58
C THR A 75 4.40 -8.77 0.52
N THR A 76 3.99 -9.76 1.32
CA THR A 76 4.79 -10.29 2.44
C THR A 76 6.13 -10.90 2.00
N ARG A 77 6.24 -11.39 0.76
CA ARG A 77 7.49 -11.94 0.19
C ARG A 77 8.66 -10.96 0.22
N PHE A 78 8.38 -9.66 0.22
CA PHE A 78 9.38 -8.59 0.19
C PHE A 78 9.73 -8.05 1.57
N LEU A 79 9.14 -8.59 2.64
CA LEU A 79 9.30 -8.10 4.02
C LEU A 79 10.07 -9.08 4.90
N GLN A 80 10.96 -9.88 4.29
CA GLN A 80 11.65 -10.98 4.97
C GLN A 80 12.99 -10.57 5.59
N THR A 81 13.41 -9.31 5.41
CA THR A 81 14.67 -8.78 5.94
C THR A 81 14.42 -7.59 6.86
N GLY A 82 15.30 -7.42 7.86
CA GLY A 82 15.25 -6.26 8.77
C GLY A 82 15.25 -4.91 8.04
N PRO A 83 16.15 -4.68 7.06
CA PRO A 83 16.15 -3.45 6.26
C PRO A 83 14.86 -3.22 5.46
N ALA A 84 14.25 -4.27 4.90
CA ALA A 84 12.98 -4.14 4.19
C ALA A 84 11.84 -3.73 5.15
N LEU A 85 11.77 -4.36 6.31
CA LEU A 85 10.79 -4.02 7.36
C LEU A 85 10.96 -2.59 7.86
N GLU A 86 12.20 -2.16 8.12
CA GLU A 86 12.51 -0.79 8.56
C GLU A 86 12.07 0.24 7.52
N ARG A 87 12.42 0.02 6.25
CA ARG A 87 12.04 0.88 5.14
C ARG A 87 10.51 1.00 5.03
N VAL A 88 9.80 -0.10 5.00
CA VAL A 88 8.34 -0.10 4.80
C VAL A 88 7.62 0.50 6.01
N ALA A 89 8.12 0.28 7.23
CA ALA A 89 7.59 0.93 8.43
C ALA A 89 7.74 2.46 8.34
N TYR A 90 8.91 2.94 7.93
CA TYR A 90 9.15 4.37 7.72
C TYR A 90 8.22 4.94 6.65
N GLU A 91 8.11 4.30 5.49
CA GLU A 91 7.27 4.76 4.37
C GLU A 91 5.78 4.80 4.73
N THR A 92 5.32 3.84 5.54
CA THR A 92 3.93 3.76 6.03
C THR A 92 3.61 4.95 6.94
N VAL A 93 4.49 5.26 7.90
CA VAL A 93 4.32 6.41 8.80
C VAL A 93 4.44 7.74 8.04
N ALA A 94 5.38 7.84 7.10
CA ALA A 94 5.51 9.03 6.25
C ALA A 94 4.26 9.27 5.39
N GLN A 95 3.63 8.21 4.88
CA GLN A 95 2.36 8.31 4.17
C GLN A 95 1.22 8.73 5.09
N ALA A 96 1.09 8.11 6.26
CA ALA A 96 0.09 8.48 7.25
C ALA A 96 0.21 9.96 7.65
N ALA A 97 1.44 10.46 7.83
CA ALA A 97 1.70 11.86 8.11
C ALA A 97 1.27 12.81 6.97
N SER A 98 1.42 12.40 5.70
CA SER A 98 0.99 13.19 4.55
C SER A 98 -0.54 13.28 4.39
N HIS A 99 -1.27 12.38 5.05
CA HIS A 99 -2.73 12.38 5.07
C HIS A 99 -3.27 13.13 6.30
N ASN A 100 -2.41 13.73 7.14
CA ASN A 100 -2.79 14.36 8.40
C ASN A 100 -3.33 15.77 8.19
#